data_AF-A0A939WR48-F1
#
_entry.id   AF-A0A939WR48-F1
#
_cell.length_a   1.000
_cell.length_b   1.000
_cell.length_c   1.000
_cell.angle_alpha   90.00
_cell.angle_beta   90.00
_cell.angle_gamma   90.00
#
_symmetry.space_group_name_H-M   'P 1'
#
loop_
_entity.id
_entity.type
_entity.pdbx_description
1 polymer ?
#
loop_
_entity_poly.entity_id
_entity_poly.type
_entity_poly.pdbx_seq_one_letter_code
_entity_poly.pdbx_strand_id
1 'polypeptide(L)'
;MSRAYNFSAGPAVLPLEVLQDAQKDLVDYKGCGMSVMEMSHRGKDYDAIHQEAIATFKELCGLGDDWSVCFIQGGASMQFAMIPMNFLPKGGAADYAKQGTWSNKALKEGQKVAALRG
;
A
#
# COMPACT_ATOMS: atom_id res chain seq x y z
N MET A 1 -18.79 23.26 -13.80
CA MET A 1 -18.95 23.15 -12.32
C MET A 1 -17.64 23.53 -11.66
N SER A 2 -17.68 24.23 -10.52
CA SER A 2 -16.48 24.47 -9.70
C SER A 2 -16.14 23.22 -8.90
N ARG A 3 -14.88 22.76 -8.96
CA ARG A 3 -14.39 21.65 -8.13
C ARG A 3 -14.24 22.14 -6.68
N ALA A 4 -14.79 21.38 -5.72
CA ALA A 4 -14.67 21.72 -4.30
C ALA A 4 -13.24 21.50 -3.80
N TYR A 5 -12.79 22.35 -2.86
CA TYR A 5 -11.55 22.12 -2.12
C TYR A 5 -11.80 21.08 -1.02
N ASN A 6 -11.16 19.92 -1.15
CA ASN A 6 -11.26 18.84 -0.18
C ASN A 6 -10.00 18.81 0.71
N PHE A 7 -10.16 19.16 1.99
CA PHE A 7 -9.10 19.18 3.01
C PHE A 7 -9.10 17.91 3.90
N SER A 8 -9.68 16.80 3.43
CA SER A 8 -9.70 15.52 4.15
C SER A 8 -8.28 15.03 4.48
N ALA A 9 -8.09 14.56 5.71
CA ALA A 9 -6.83 13.95 6.16
C ALA A 9 -6.65 12.49 5.67
N GLY A 10 -7.71 11.87 5.13
CA GLY A 10 -7.71 10.47 4.71
C GLY A 10 -9.12 9.89 4.57
N PRO A 11 -9.52 9.33 3.41
CA PRO A 11 -8.78 9.33 2.15
C PRO A 11 -8.50 10.75 1.63
N ALA A 12 -7.33 10.96 1.03
CA ALA A 12 -6.91 12.24 0.48
C ALA A 12 -7.53 12.49 -0.91
N VAL A 13 -7.46 13.73 -1.39
CA VAL A 13 -7.88 14.09 -2.74
C VAL A 13 -6.94 13.48 -3.78
N LEU A 14 -7.51 12.89 -4.84
CA LEU A 14 -6.76 12.45 -6.02
C LEU A 14 -6.67 13.59 -7.05
N PRO A 15 -5.59 13.64 -7.85
CA PRO A 15 -5.52 14.51 -9.03
C PRO A 15 -6.72 14.26 -9.98
N LEU A 16 -7.19 15.29 -10.67
CA LEU A 16 -8.39 15.17 -11.52
C LEU A 16 -8.13 14.25 -12.71
N GLU A 17 -6.97 14.40 -13.32
CA GLU A 17 -6.48 13.64 -14.45
C GLU A 17 -6.52 12.13 -14.19
N VAL A 18 -6.10 11.69 -12.99
CA VAL A 18 -6.16 10.27 -12.59
C VAL A 18 -7.59 9.75 -12.54
N LEU A 19 -8.53 10.56 -12.03
CA LEU A 19 -9.96 10.18 -12.00
C LEU A 19 -10.56 10.11 -13.40
N GLN A 20 -10.15 11.01 -14.30
CA GLN A 20 -10.61 11.04 -15.68
C GLN A 20 -10.07 9.85 -16.48
N ASP A 21 -8.80 9.51 -16.29
CA ASP A 21 -8.20 8.34 -16.93
C ASP A 21 -8.87 7.04 -16.44
N ALA A 22 -9.04 6.88 -15.13
CA ALA A 22 -9.75 5.73 -14.57
C ALA A 22 -11.22 5.64 -15.05
N GLN A 23 -11.90 6.79 -15.20
CA GLN A 23 -13.27 6.82 -15.74
C GLN A 23 -13.31 6.37 -17.19
N LYS A 24 -12.40 6.87 -18.02
CA LYS A 24 -12.30 6.54 -19.45
C LYS A 24 -12.07 5.04 -19.66
N ASP A 25 -11.20 4.45 -18.85
CA ASP A 25 -10.76 3.07 -18.98
C ASP A 25 -11.62 2.09 -18.16
N LEU A 26 -12.67 2.56 -17.46
CA LEU A 26 -13.37 1.78 -16.45
C LEU A 26 -14.04 0.51 -17.00
N VAL A 27 -14.68 0.61 -18.16
CA VAL A 27 -15.42 -0.49 -18.80
C VAL A 27 -14.61 -1.21 -19.87
N ASP A 28 -13.51 -0.60 -20.32
CA ASP A 28 -12.61 -1.15 -21.32
C ASP A 28 -11.21 -0.56 -21.09
N TYR A 29 -10.39 -1.28 -20.33
CA TYR A 29 -9.04 -0.82 -20.00
C TYR A 29 -8.17 -0.85 -21.24
N LYS A 30 -7.74 0.33 -21.71
CA LYS A 30 -6.84 0.49 -22.87
C LYS A 30 -7.25 -0.33 -24.12
N GLY A 31 -8.55 -0.58 -24.32
CA GLY A 31 -9.07 -1.31 -25.48
C GLY A 31 -8.92 -2.84 -25.42
N CYS A 32 -8.67 -3.42 -24.24
CA CYS A 32 -8.55 -4.88 -24.07
C CYS A 32 -9.91 -5.61 -24.07
N GLY A 33 -11.03 -4.87 -24.05
CA GLY A 33 -12.38 -5.41 -24.07
C GLY A 33 -12.92 -5.82 -22.69
N MET A 34 -12.28 -5.41 -21.59
CA MET A 34 -12.74 -5.69 -20.23
C MET A 34 -12.31 -4.62 -19.22
N SER A 35 -13.04 -4.53 -18.12
CA SER A 35 -12.65 -3.69 -16.98
C SER A 35 -11.43 -4.26 -16.27
N VAL A 36 -10.55 -3.40 -15.74
CA VAL A 36 -9.48 -3.83 -14.81
C VAL A 36 -10.01 -4.62 -13.61
N MET A 37 -11.26 -4.37 -13.20
CA MET A 37 -11.91 -5.07 -12.09
C MET A 37 -12.31 -6.51 -12.43
N GLU A 38 -12.38 -6.86 -13.71
CA GLU A 38 -12.74 -8.20 -14.21
C GLU A 38 -11.51 -9.00 -14.62
N MET A 39 -10.34 -8.36 -14.70
CA MET A 39 -9.09 -9.00 -15.11
C MET A 39 -8.64 -10.06 -14.11
N SER A 40 -8.16 -11.18 -14.64
CA SER A 40 -7.39 -12.13 -13.86
C SER A 40 -6.10 -11.47 -13.38
N HIS A 41 -5.81 -11.53 -12.08
CA HIS A 41 -4.54 -11.06 -11.51
C HIS A 41 -3.30 -11.83 -12.02
N ARG A 42 -3.50 -12.93 -12.73
CA ARG A 42 -2.44 -13.72 -13.41
C ARG A 42 -2.43 -13.52 -14.92
N GLY A 43 -3.35 -12.71 -15.44
CA GLY A 43 -3.43 -12.37 -16.86
C GLY A 43 -2.36 -11.35 -17.23
N LYS A 44 -1.91 -11.37 -18.49
CA LYS A 44 -0.85 -10.49 -18.99
C LYS A 44 -1.19 -9.01 -18.84
N ASP A 45 -2.46 -8.64 -19.05
CA ASP A 45 -2.91 -7.25 -18.96
C ASP A 45 -2.79 -6.71 -17.52
N TYR A 46 -3.21 -7.50 -16.51
CA TYR A 46 -3.04 -7.11 -15.11
C TYR A 46 -1.58 -7.18 -14.65
N ASP A 47 -0.82 -8.20 -15.06
CA ASP A 47 0.60 -8.30 -14.69
C ASP A 47 1.38 -7.08 -15.19
N ALA A 48 1.11 -6.60 -16.41
CA ALA A 48 1.68 -5.36 -16.91
C ALA A 48 1.36 -4.16 -16.00
N ILE A 49 0.10 -3.98 -15.57
CA ILE A 49 -0.29 -2.93 -14.60
C ILE A 49 0.50 -3.08 -13.29
N HIS A 50 0.60 -4.30 -12.78
CA HIS A 50 1.23 -4.59 -11.50
C HIS A 50 2.74 -4.29 -11.53
N GLN A 51 3.45 -4.74 -12.58
CA GLN A 51 4.87 -4.49 -12.76
C GLN A 51 5.16 -3.00 -13.02
N GLU A 52 4.32 -2.32 -13.81
CA GLU A 52 4.43 -0.88 -14.04
C GLU A 52 4.29 -0.09 -12.72
N ALA A 53 3.33 -0.47 -11.86
CA ALA A 53 3.17 0.14 -10.54
C ALA A 53 4.38 -0.09 -9.62
N ILE A 54 4.97 -1.28 -9.63
CA ILE A 54 6.20 -1.58 -8.88
C ILE A 54 7.37 -0.72 -9.40
N ALA A 55 7.59 -0.69 -10.71
CA ALA A 55 8.68 0.05 -11.33
C ALA A 55 8.55 1.55 -11.08
N THR A 56 7.36 2.11 -11.27
CA THR A 56 7.07 3.53 -11.01
C THR A 56 7.32 3.89 -9.54
N PHE A 57 6.92 3.04 -8.60
CA PHE A 57 7.17 3.30 -7.18
C PHE A 57 8.67 3.26 -6.84
N LYS A 58 9.40 2.28 -7.38
CA LYS A 58 10.86 2.21 -7.21
C LYS A 58 11.55 3.46 -7.76
N GLU A 59 11.19 3.88 -8.97
CA GLU A 59 11.72 5.10 -9.60
C GLU A 59 11.44 6.33 -8.75
N LEU A 60 10.18 6.54 -8.34
CA LEU A 60 9.76 7.70 -7.55
C LEU A 60 10.49 7.79 -6.20
N CYS A 61 10.78 6.64 -5.57
CA CYS A 61 11.48 6.56 -4.29
C CYS A 61 13.00 6.43 -4.42
N GLY A 62 13.55 6.35 -5.63
CA GLY A 62 14.99 6.14 -5.86
C GLY A 62 15.51 4.78 -5.34
N LEU A 63 14.69 3.73 -5.41
CA LEU A 63 15.02 2.40 -4.92
C LEU A 63 15.65 1.53 -6.02
N GLY A 64 16.74 0.83 -5.67
CA GLY A 64 17.38 -0.15 -6.53
C GLY A 64 16.82 -1.57 -6.41
N ASP A 65 17.61 -2.55 -6.85
CA ASP A 65 17.23 -3.97 -6.86
C ASP A 65 17.32 -4.65 -5.49
N ASP A 66 18.05 -4.07 -4.54
CA ASP A 66 18.14 -4.56 -3.15
C ASP A 66 16.82 -4.40 -2.36
N TRP A 67 15.83 -3.71 -2.94
CA TRP A 67 14.53 -3.45 -2.33
C TRP A 67 13.40 -4.16 -3.07
N SER A 68 12.49 -4.76 -2.30
CA SER A 68 11.24 -5.32 -2.79
C SER A 68 10.08 -4.37 -2.52
N VAL A 69 9.19 -4.20 -3.51
CA VAL A 69 7.91 -3.49 -3.35
C VAL A 69 6.79 -4.51 -3.23
N CYS A 70 5.92 -4.36 -2.23
CA CYS A 70 4.80 -5.27 -2.01
C CYS A 70 3.50 -4.48 -1.85
N PHE A 71 2.49 -4.83 -2.65
CA PHE A 71 1.13 -4.30 -2.49
C PHE A 71 0.31 -5.26 -1.63
N ILE A 72 0.10 -4.90 -0.35
CA ILE A 72 -0.54 -5.76 0.66
C ILE A 72 -1.82 -5.10 1.18
N GLN A 73 -2.89 -5.89 1.32
CA GLN A 73 -4.15 -5.45 1.92
C GLN A 73 -4.02 -5.24 3.45
N GLY A 74 -5.09 -4.81 4.12
CA GLY A 74 -5.12 -4.63 5.58
C GLY A 74 -4.54 -3.31 6.10
N GLY A 75 -3.88 -2.54 5.24
CA GLY A 75 -3.39 -1.19 5.53
C GLY A 75 -2.28 -1.14 6.59
N ALA A 76 -1.84 0.08 6.94
CA ALA A 76 -0.75 0.29 7.89
C ALA A 76 -1.01 -0.35 9.26
N SER A 77 -2.27 -0.34 9.72
CA SER A 77 -2.66 -0.93 11.01
C SER A 77 -2.36 -2.43 11.10
N MET A 78 -2.51 -3.19 10.01
CA MET A 78 -2.15 -4.61 9.98
C MET A 78 -0.63 -4.78 10.01
N GLN A 79 0.12 -3.89 9.35
CA GLN A 79 1.58 -3.94 9.32
C GLN A 79 2.21 -3.71 10.70
N PHE A 80 1.53 -2.99 11.60
CA PHE A 80 1.97 -2.84 12.99
C PHE A 80 2.19 -4.18 13.72
N ALA A 81 1.41 -5.21 13.37
CA ALA A 81 1.61 -6.58 13.87
C ALA A 81 2.48 -7.41 12.93
N MET A 82 2.31 -7.28 11.62
CA MET A 82 3.00 -8.12 10.63
C MET A 82 4.52 -7.92 10.62
N ILE A 83 5.00 -6.69 10.85
CA ILE A 83 6.45 -6.39 10.94
C ILE A 83 7.11 -7.21 12.07
N PRO A 84 6.73 -7.08 13.36
CA PRO A 84 7.33 -7.88 14.42
C PRO A 84 7.06 -9.39 14.25
N MET A 85 5.95 -9.80 13.64
CA MET A 85 5.74 -11.23 13.34
C MET A 85 6.75 -11.81 12.34
N ASN A 86 7.36 -11.00 11.48
CA ASN A 86 8.39 -11.48 10.57
C ASN A 86 9.81 -11.25 11.12
N PHE A 87 10.03 -10.12 11.79
CA PHE A 87 11.39 -9.63 12.08
C PHE A 87 11.80 -9.66 13.56
N LEU A 88 10.87 -9.81 14.51
CA LEU A 88 11.25 -9.92 15.93
C LEU A 88 11.70 -11.37 16.24
N PRO A 89 12.99 -11.60 16.55
CA PRO A 89 13.44 -12.93 16.93
C PRO A 89 12.84 -13.35 18.29
N LYS A 90 12.81 -14.66 18.53
CA LYS A 90 12.39 -15.23 19.81
C LYS A 90 13.30 -14.71 20.94
N GLY A 91 12.73 -14.23 22.05
CA GLY A 91 13.49 -13.58 23.13
C GLY A 91 14.15 -12.25 22.74
N GLY A 92 13.80 -11.70 21.57
CA GLY A 92 14.33 -10.44 21.08
C GLY A 92 13.61 -9.22 21.65
N ALA A 93 14.18 -8.04 21.39
CA ALA A 93 13.58 -6.75 21.70
C ALA A 93 13.36 -5.94 20.41
N ALA A 94 12.37 -5.04 20.43
CA ALA A 94 12.11 -4.07 19.38
C ALA A 94 11.95 -2.67 19.96
N ASP A 95 12.73 -1.73 19.46
CA ASP A 95 12.68 -0.32 19.88
C ASP A 95 11.67 0.47 19.03
N TYR A 96 10.93 1.37 19.68
CA TYR A 96 9.92 2.22 19.04
C TYR A 96 10.15 3.69 19.38
N ALA A 97 10.30 4.53 18.35
CA ALA A 97 10.29 5.98 18.50
C ALA A 97 8.83 6.49 18.63
N LYS A 98 8.43 6.86 19.86
CA LYS A 98 7.06 7.25 20.18
C LYS A 98 6.83 8.76 20.00
N GLN A 99 6.09 9.14 18.97
CA GLN A 99 5.86 10.55 18.60
C GLN A 99 4.39 10.92 18.36
N GLY A 100 3.44 9.98 18.49
CA GLY A 100 2.02 10.30 18.38
C GLY A 100 1.10 9.09 18.36
N THR A 101 -0.16 9.33 17.98
CA THR A 101 -1.22 8.31 17.97
C THR A 101 -0.85 7.08 17.13
N TRP A 102 -0.17 7.24 16.01
CA TRP A 102 0.21 6.12 15.13
C TRP A 102 1.33 5.26 15.71
N SER A 103 2.40 5.87 16.24
CA SER A 103 3.45 5.12 16.94
C SER A 103 2.92 4.41 18.20
N ASN A 104 1.93 4.99 18.88
CA ASN A 104 1.28 4.34 20.03
C ASN A 104 0.52 3.07 19.62
N LYS A 105 -0.20 3.13 18.49
CA LYS A 105 -0.88 1.95 17.93
C LYS A 105 0.11 0.89 17.47
N ALA A 106 1.20 1.31 16.82
CA ALA A 106 2.26 0.40 16.38
C ALA A 106 2.92 -0.33 17.56
N LEU A 107 3.28 0.40 18.61
CA LEU A 107 3.85 -0.15 19.84
C LEU A 107 2.89 -1.15 20.50
N LYS A 108 1.59 -0.82 20.56
CA LYS A 108 0.58 -1.71 21.17
C LYS A 108 0.51 -3.06 20.46
N GLU A 109 0.54 -3.09 19.12
CA GLU A 109 0.57 -4.36 18.38
C GLU A 109 1.92 -5.07 18.53
N GLY A 110 3.03 -4.33 18.52
CA GLY A 110 4.37 -4.88 18.77
C GLY A 110 4.49 -5.60 20.11
N GLN A 111 3.96 -5.02 21.18
CA GLN A 111 3.94 -5.62 22.52
C GLN A 111 3.18 -6.94 22.56
N LYS A 112 2.04 -7.05 21.87
CA LYS A 112 1.28 -8.30 21.78
C LYS A 112 2.09 -9.39 21.10
N VAL A 113 2.74 -9.06 19.99
CA VAL A 113 3.57 -10.02 19.24
C VAL A 113 4.79 -10.44 20.07
N ALA A 114 5.46 -9.49 20.73
CA ALA A 114 6.59 -9.79 21.61
C ALA A 114 6.21 -10.74 22.74
N ALA A 115 5.08 -10.50 23.42
CA ALA A 115 4.59 -11.38 24.49
C ALA A 115 4.36 -12.84 24.03
N LEU A 116 4.02 -13.05 22.76
CA LEU A 116 3.84 -14.38 22.17
C LEU A 116 5.16 -15.02 21.73
N ARG A 117 6.22 -14.23 21.56
CA ARG A 117 7.53 -14.70 21.09
C ARG A 117 8.52 -15.03 22.19
N GLY A 118 8.13 -14.89 23.47
CA GLY A 118 8.95 -15.22 24.64
C GLY A 118 10.30 -14.52 24.62
#